data_AF-A0A6C0IL49-F1
#
_entry.id   AF-A0A6C0IL49-F1
#
_cell.length_a   1.000
_cell.length_b   1.000
_cell.length_c   1.000
_cell.angle_alpha   90.00
_cell.angle_beta   90.00
_cell.angle_gamma   90.00
#
_symmetry.space_group_name_H-M   'P 1'
#
loop_
_entity.id
_entity.type
_entity.pdbx_description
1 polymer ?
#
loop_
_entity_poly.entity_id
_entity_poly.type
_entity_poly.pdbx_seq_one_letter_code
_entity_poly.pdbx_strand_id
1 'polypeptide(L)'
;MESDDIYKYVGFFIVVVFLIYMVIKIMKVQFRVLEGMTSSDSSTGGTDKDKVPEAIKSNTTRVEDALLIDKYTKAYEDTIIDLDANIDMYILNQLLTNAEKISADPGSDENQLLMTKINNAKNFKEALNHGIKVLDKK
;
A
#
# COMPACT_ATOMS: atom_id res chain seq x y z
N MET A 1 -44.90 -25.17 25.85
CA MET A 1 -44.19 -24.30 24.89
C MET A 1 -44.96 -24.39 23.60
N GLU A 2 -45.47 -23.27 23.11
CA GLU A 2 -46.18 -23.21 21.84
C GLU A 2 -45.23 -23.65 20.73
N SER A 3 -45.75 -24.39 19.76
CA SER A 3 -44.95 -24.99 18.66
C SER A 3 -44.10 -23.94 17.94
N ASP A 4 -44.55 -22.70 17.90
CA ASP A 4 -43.89 -21.56 17.28
C ASP A 4 -42.56 -21.19 17.95
N ASP A 5 -42.46 -21.33 19.27
CA ASP A 5 -41.21 -21.09 20.01
C ASP A 5 -40.15 -22.13 19.65
N ILE A 6 -40.57 -23.39 19.49
CA ILE A 6 -39.66 -24.51 19.18
C ILE A 6 -39.04 -24.31 17.79
N TYR A 7 -39.82 -23.92 16.78
CA TYR A 7 -39.29 -23.64 15.45
C TYR A 7 -38.33 -22.44 15.43
N LYS A 8 -38.59 -21.41 16.23
CA LYS A 8 -37.70 -20.25 16.37
C LYS A 8 -36.36 -20.63 17.00
N TYR A 9 -36.37 -21.45 18.04
CA TYR A 9 -35.14 -21.94 18.68
C TYR A 9 -34.34 -22.90 17.78
N VAL A 10 -35.01 -23.78 17.04
CA VAL A 10 -34.36 -24.70 16.07
C VAL A 10 -33.75 -23.92 14.90
N GLY A 11 -34.47 -22.92 14.36
CA GLY A 11 -33.95 -22.05 13.31
C GLY A 11 -32.72 -21.26 13.77
N PHE A 12 -32.77 -20.70 14.97
CA PHE A 12 -31.63 -19.99 15.56
C PHE A 12 -30.42 -20.91 15.75
N PHE A 13 -30.64 -22.14 16.23
CA PHE A 13 -29.58 -23.14 16.40
C PHE A 13 -28.88 -23.46 15.08
N ILE A 14 -29.63 -23.64 13.98
CA ILE A 14 -29.06 -23.93 12.65
C ILE A 14 -28.20 -22.77 12.15
N VAL A 15 -28.66 -21.52 12.34
CA VAL A 15 -27.92 -20.32 11.93
C VAL A 15 -26.60 -20.19 12.72
N VAL A 16 -26.63 -20.45 14.02
CA VAL A 16 -25.43 -20.40 14.87
C VAL A 16 -24.42 -21.49 14.46
N VAL A 17 -24.88 -22.72 14.20
CA VAL A 17 -24.02 -23.81 13.73
C VAL A 17 -23.42 -23.50 12.35
N PHE A 18 -24.20 -22.89 11.45
CA PHE A 18 -23.72 -22.47 10.13
C PHE A 18 -22.65 -21.38 10.22
N LEU A 19 -22.82 -20.39 11.10
CA LEU A 19 -21.81 -19.35 11.34
C LEU A 19 -20.51 -19.92 11.91
N ILE A 20 -20.60 -20.81 12.90
CA ILE A 20 -19.43 -21.49 13.47
C ILE A 20 -18.70 -22.29 12.40
N TYR A 21 -19.43 -23.03 11.56
CA TYR A 21 -18.85 -23.78 10.44
C TYR A 21 -18.13 -22.87 9.44
N MET A 22 -18.70 -21.70 9.12
CA MET A 22 -18.10 -20.73 8.22
C MET A 22 -16.78 -20.17 8.78
N VAL A 23 -16.75 -19.83 10.07
CA VAL A 23 -15.54 -19.32 10.75
C VAL A 23 -14.44 -20.38 10.74
N ILE A 24 -14.74 -21.64 11.07
CA ILE A 24 -13.76 -22.73 11.03
C ILE A 24 -13.22 -22.94 9.61
N LYS A 25 -14.07 -22.83 8.59
CA LYS A 25 -13.66 -22.96 7.18
C LYS A 25 -12.73 -21.82 6.75
N ILE A 26 -13.04 -20.58 7.13
CA ILE A 26 -12.20 -19.41 6.84
C ILE A 26 -10.86 -19.52 7.56
N MET A 27 -10.86 -19.90 8.84
CA MET A 27 -9.63 -20.11 9.60
C MET A 27 -8.77 -21.22 8.99
N LYS A 28 -9.34 -22.35 8.55
CA LYS A 28 -8.60 -23.41 7.85
C LYS A 28 -8.01 -22.97 6.51
N VAL A 29 -8.69 -22.09 5.77
CA VAL A 29 -8.16 -21.53 4.52
C VAL A 29 -7.01 -20.57 4.81
N GLN A 30 -7.15 -19.68 5.79
CA GLN A 30 -6.07 -18.81 6.23
C GLN A 30 -4.88 -19.60 6.79
N PHE A 31 -5.14 -20.67 7.54
CA PHE A 31 -4.10 -21.57 8.05
C PHE A 31 -3.43 -22.34 6.91
N ARG A 32 -4.16 -22.83 5.90
CA ARG A 32 -3.55 -23.52 4.74
C ARG A 32 -2.70 -22.59 3.89
N VAL A 33 -3.08 -21.31 3.77
CA VAL A 33 -2.28 -20.28 3.09
C VAL A 33 -1.04 -19.93 3.90
N LEU A 34 -1.16 -19.81 5.23
CA LEU A 34 -0.04 -19.56 6.14
C LEU A 34 0.90 -20.78 6.24
N GLU A 35 0.36 -21.99 6.24
CA GLU A 35 1.07 -23.26 6.26
C GLU A 35 1.74 -23.55 4.92
N GLY A 36 1.11 -23.16 3.81
CA GLY A 36 1.74 -23.16 2.47
C GLY A 36 2.90 -22.17 2.35
N MET A 37 2.95 -21.12 3.18
CA MET A 37 4.10 -20.20 3.29
C MET A 37 5.19 -20.70 4.26
N THR A 38 4.85 -21.53 5.26
CA THR A 38 5.82 -22.06 6.24
C THR A 38 6.29 -23.50 5.95
N SER A 39 5.74 -24.19 4.94
CA SER A 39 6.13 -25.57 4.59
C SER A 39 7.38 -25.67 3.72
N SER A 40 8.07 -24.55 3.47
CA SER A 40 9.39 -24.55 2.83
C SER A 40 10.45 -24.36 3.90
N ASP A 41 11.04 -25.48 4.33
CA ASP A 41 12.24 -25.60 5.15
C ASP A 41 12.11 -25.40 6.66
N SER A 42 11.69 -26.48 7.32
CA SER A 42 12.28 -26.89 8.58
C SER A 42 13.75 -27.32 8.38
N SER A 43 14.68 -26.37 8.29
CA SER A 43 16.08 -26.61 8.61
C SER A 43 16.82 -25.29 8.88
N THR A 44 17.15 -25.08 10.16
CA THR A 44 18.31 -24.31 10.67
C THR A 44 18.44 -22.84 10.24
N GLY A 45 18.35 -21.95 11.24
CA GLY A 45 18.54 -20.52 11.14
C GLY A 45 19.77 -20.10 10.34
N GLY A 46 19.50 -19.56 9.15
CA GLY A 46 20.41 -18.88 8.27
C GLY A 46 19.65 -18.57 6.99
N THR A 47 19.46 -17.29 6.65
CA THR A 47 18.88 -16.92 5.36
C THR A 47 19.75 -17.55 4.27
N ASP A 48 19.20 -18.55 3.59
CA ASP A 48 19.87 -19.24 2.50
C ASP A 48 20.12 -18.23 1.38
N LYS A 49 21.36 -17.69 1.33
CA LYS A 49 21.71 -16.50 0.53
C LYS A 49 21.43 -16.73 -0.96
N ASP A 50 21.42 -17.99 -1.39
CA ASP A 50 21.18 -18.40 -2.77
C ASP A 50 19.69 -18.33 -3.15
N LYS A 51 18.76 -18.43 -2.19
CA LYS A 51 17.30 -18.33 -2.43
C LYS A 51 16.74 -16.92 -2.30
N VAL A 52 17.49 -15.98 -1.72
CA VAL A 52 17.06 -14.58 -1.53
C VAL A 52 16.76 -13.88 -2.87
N PRO A 53 17.61 -13.99 -3.92
CA PRO A 53 17.32 -13.34 -5.20
C PRO A 53 16.03 -13.87 -5.86
N GLU A 54 15.77 -15.18 -5.76
CA GLU A 54 14.55 -15.79 -6.30
C GLU A 54 13.30 -15.31 -5.54
N ALA A 55 13.38 -15.22 -4.21
CA ALA A 55 12.31 -14.67 -3.37
C ALA A 55 12.03 -13.19 -3.68
N ILE A 56 13.07 -12.39 -3.93
CA ILE A 56 12.92 -10.99 -4.36
C ILE A 56 12.22 -10.93 -5.72
N LYS A 57 12.69 -11.69 -6.70
CA LYS A 57 12.10 -11.72 -8.06
C LYS A 57 10.63 -12.13 -8.02
N SER A 58 10.30 -13.18 -7.26
CA SER A 58 8.92 -13.65 -7.10
C SER A 58 8.03 -12.57 -6.47
N ASN A 59 8.52 -11.87 -5.44
CA ASN A 59 7.78 -10.75 -4.85
C ASN A 59 7.59 -9.59 -5.83
N THR A 60 8.59 -9.26 -6.63
CA THR A 60 8.48 -8.23 -7.67
C THR A 60 7.39 -8.60 -8.68
N THR A 61 7.39 -9.83 -9.22
CA THR A 61 6.34 -10.30 -10.15
C THR A 61 4.95 -10.26 -9.49
N ARG A 62 4.83 -10.69 -8.24
CA ARG A 62 3.55 -10.64 -7.51
C ARG A 62 3.02 -9.21 -7.34
N VAL A 63 3.91 -8.25 -7.10
CA VAL A 63 3.54 -6.82 -7.01
C VAL A 63 3.12 -6.29 -8.39
N GLU A 64 3.85 -6.64 -9.45
CA GLU A 64 3.51 -6.27 -10.83
C GLU A 64 2.13 -6.79 -11.24
N ASP A 65 1.85 -8.08 -10.98
CA ASP A 65 0.56 -8.70 -11.27
C ASP A 65 -0.57 -8.07 -10.47
N ALA A 66 -0.33 -7.73 -9.20
CA ALA A 66 -1.33 -7.09 -8.34
C ALA A 66 -1.64 -5.66 -8.77
N LEU A 67 -0.65 -4.94 -9.30
CA LEU A 67 -0.82 -3.60 -9.86
C LEU A 67 -1.48 -3.63 -11.24
N LEU A 68 -1.52 -4.79 -11.93
CA LEU A 68 -2.10 -4.91 -13.26
C LEU A 68 -1.53 -3.85 -14.23
N ILE A 69 -0.20 -3.65 -14.16
CA ILE A 69 0.50 -2.54 -14.84
C ILE A 69 0.13 -2.52 -16.33
N ASP A 70 0.23 -3.64 -17.04
CA ASP A 70 -0.11 -3.75 -18.47
C ASP A 70 -1.50 -3.18 -18.85
N LYS A 71 -2.46 -3.26 -17.93
CA LYS A 71 -3.83 -2.76 -18.15
C LYS A 71 -3.98 -1.29 -17.78
N TYR A 72 -3.26 -0.83 -16.76
CA TYR A 72 -3.44 0.49 -16.16
C TYR A 72 -2.25 1.43 -16.37
N THR A 73 -1.24 1.07 -17.17
CA THR A 73 -0.03 1.88 -17.43
C THR A 73 -0.38 3.34 -17.70
N LYS A 74 -1.24 3.58 -18.69
CA LYS A 74 -1.65 4.94 -19.05
C LYS A 74 -2.33 5.69 -17.91
N ALA A 75 -3.21 5.02 -17.16
CA ALA A 75 -3.88 5.65 -16.03
C ALA A 75 -2.89 5.99 -14.90
N TYR A 76 -1.86 5.17 -14.69
CA TYR A 76 -0.80 5.44 -13.74
C TYR A 76 0.13 6.56 -14.20
N GLU A 77 0.49 6.61 -15.48
CA GLU A 77 1.24 7.73 -16.07
C GLU A 77 0.49 9.05 -15.92
N ASP A 78 -0.78 9.08 -16.34
CA ASP A 78 -1.64 10.27 -16.23
C ASP A 78 -1.74 10.71 -14.75
N THR A 79 -1.91 9.77 -13.81
CA THR A 79 -1.94 10.07 -12.37
C THR A 79 -0.64 10.69 -11.88
N ILE A 80 0.52 10.16 -12.31
CA ILE A 80 1.83 10.68 -11.89
C ILE A 80 2.06 12.07 -12.48
N ILE A 81 1.68 12.30 -13.75
CA ILE A 81 1.78 13.61 -14.42
C ILE A 81 0.90 14.65 -13.72
N ASP A 82 -0.35 14.31 -13.42
CA ASP A 82 -1.28 15.20 -12.73
C ASP A 82 -0.78 15.53 -11.32
N LEU A 83 -0.19 14.55 -10.63
CA LEU A 83 0.43 14.76 -9.33
C LEU A 83 1.66 15.68 -9.42
N ASP A 84 2.51 15.51 -10.44
CA ASP A 84 3.67 16.38 -10.68
C ASP A 84 3.26 17.84 -10.84
N ALA A 85 2.23 18.09 -11.68
CA ALA A 85 1.66 19.41 -11.88
C ALA A 85 1.03 19.98 -10.60
N ASN A 86 0.38 19.15 -9.78
CA ASN A 86 -0.17 19.58 -8.50
C ASN A 86 0.93 19.99 -7.51
N ILE A 87 2.05 19.25 -7.46
CA ILE A 87 3.19 19.58 -6.62
C ILE A 87 3.82 20.91 -7.05
N ASP A 88 3.90 21.21 -8.35
CA ASP A 88 4.35 22.52 -8.83
C ASP A 88 3.45 23.66 -8.32
N MET A 89 2.13 23.49 -8.39
CA MET A 89 1.18 24.47 -7.88
C MET A 89 1.27 24.62 -6.35
N TYR A 90 1.48 23.52 -5.63
CA TYR A 90 1.72 23.55 -4.19
C TYR A 90 2.99 24.35 -3.85
N ILE A 91 4.12 24.07 -4.53
CA ILE A 91 5.38 24.79 -4.33
C ILE A 91 5.19 26.28 -4.61
N LEU A 92 4.58 26.63 -5.75
CA LEU A 92 4.31 28.01 -6.11
C LEU A 92 3.46 28.71 -5.04
N ASN A 93 2.38 28.07 -4.60
CA ASN A 93 1.51 28.63 -3.55
C ASN A 93 2.26 28.85 -2.22
N GLN A 94 3.09 27.91 -1.81
CA GLN A 94 3.89 28.05 -0.59
C GLN A 94 4.90 29.20 -0.70
N LEU A 95 5.54 29.36 -1.86
CA LEU A 95 6.48 30.46 -2.10
C LEU A 95 5.76 31.81 -2.07
N LEU A 96 4.65 31.96 -2.79
CA LEU A 96 3.91 33.21 -2.85
C LEU A 96 3.28 33.59 -1.51
N THR A 97 2.73 32.62 -0.78
CA THR A 97 2.05 32.87 0.50
C THR A 97 3.03 33.27 1.60
N ASN A 98 4.28 32.83 1.53
CA ASN A 98 5.26 33.02 2.61
C ASN A 98 6.44 33.91 2.22
N ALA A 99 6.46 34.49 1.02
CA ALA A 99 7.58 35.30 0.52
C ALA A 99 7.96 36.44 1.47
N GLU A 100 6.97 37.16 2.01
CA GLU A 100 7.22 38.25 2.95
C GLU A 100 7.84 37.76 4.26
N LYS A 101 7.31 36.65 4.82
CA LYS A 101 7.83 36.06 6.06
C LYS A 101 9.26 35.58 5.89
N ILE A 102 9.52 34.82 4.83
CA ILE A 102 10.85 34.27 4.53
C ILE A 102 11.85 35.40 4.26
N SER A 103 11.45 36.46 3.55
CA SER A 103 12.36 37.57 3.26
C SER A 103 12.64 38.45 4.48
N ALA A 104 11.68 38.58 5.41
CA ALA A 104 11.87 39.33 6.64
C ALA A 104 12.86 38.67 7.62
N ASP A 105 12.79 37.33 7.78
CA ASP A 105 13.74 36.58 8.61
C ASP A 105 13.95 35.14 8.09
N PRO A 106 14.84 34.92 7.10
CA PRO A 106 15.07 33.59 6.55
C PRO A 106 15.75 32.64 7.55
N GLY A 107 16.32 33.15 8.66
CA GLY A 107 17.06 32.36 9.63
C GLY A 107 16.19 31.72 10.72
N SER A 108 14.96 32.22 10.91
CA SER A 108 14.05 31.68 11.93
C SER A 108 13.73 30.20 11.72
N ASP A 109 13.57 29.47 12.84
CA ASP A 109 13.24 28.04 12.83
C ASP A 109 11.97 27.73 12.01
N GLU A 110 10.94 28.60 12.11
CA GLU A 110 9.69 28.46 11.34
C GLU A 110 9.94 28.56 9.83
N ASN A 111 10.70 29.57 9.39
CA ASN A 111 10.96 29.78 7.97
C ASN A 111 11.93 28.73 7.41
N GLN A 112 12.92 28.28 8.18
CA GLN A 112 13.79 27.17 7.82
C GLN A 112 13.00 25.86 7.65
N LEU A 113 12.06 25.58 8.56
CA LEU A 113 11.18 24.42 8.44
C LEU A 113 10.31 24.50 7.18
N LEU A 114 9.77 25.68 6.87
CA LEU A 114 8.98 25.89 5.66
C LEU A 114 9.81 25.70 4.39
N MET A 115 10.99 26.31 4.29
CA MET A 115 11.90 26.14 3.16
C MET A 115 12.30 24.67 2.98
N THR A 116 12.52 23.94 4.08
CA THR A 116 12.80 22.50 4.05
C THR A 116 11.62 21.70 3.47
N LYS A 117 10.39 22.02 3.87
CA LYS A 117 9.19 21.36 3.30
C LYS A 117 9.06 21.62 1.80
N ILE A 118 9.32 22.85 1.34
CA ILE A 118 9.29 23.20 -0.08
C ILE A 118 10.37 22.41 -0.84
N ASN A 119 11.59 22.34 -0.31
CA ASN A 119 12.68 21.57 -0.91
C ASN A 119 12.37 20.07 -0.98
N ASN A 120 11.74 19.51 0.06
CA ASN A 120 11.31 18.11 0.05
C ASN A 120 10.24 17.85 -1.03
N ALA A 121 9.28 18.78 -1.21
CA ALA A 121 8.31 18.68 -2.29
C ALA A 121 8.98 18.73 -3.67
N LYS A 122 9.96 19.61 -3.87
CA LYS A 122 10.77 19.65 -5.10
C LYS A 122 11.50 18.32 -5.33
N ASN A 123 12.12 17.75 -4.31
CA ASN A 123 12.85 16.49 -4.42
C ASN A 123 11.92 15.29 -4.66
N PHE A 124 10.70 15.34 -4.11
CA PHE A 124 9.69 14.31 -4.36
C PHE A 124 9.34 14.16 -5.85
N LYS A 125 9.44 15.25 -6.64
CA LYS A 125 9.30 15.18 -8.11
C LYS A 125 10.29 14.21 -8.77
N GLU A 126 11.48 14.02 -8.19
CA GLU A 126 12.44 13.04 -8.71
C GLU A 126 11.93 11.59 -8.53
N ALA A 127 11.21 11.33 -7.44
CA ALA A 127 10.56 10.04 -7.20
C ALA A 127 9.40 9.80 -8.19
N LEU A 128 8.63 10.84 -8.52
CA LEU A 128 7.59 10.78 -9.55
C LEU A 128 8.18 10.44 -10.93
N ASN A 129 9.26 11.13 -11.32
CA ASN A 129 9.99 10.85 -12.55
C ASN A 129 10.58 9.44 -12.59
N HIS A 130 11.04 8.92 -11.45
CA HIS A 130 11.47 7.53 -11.37
C HIS A 130 10.29 6.56 -11.55
N GLY A 131 9.11 6.89 -11.02
CA GLY A 131 7.87 6.14 -11.23
C GLY A 131 7.52 6.01 -12.71
N ILE A 132 7.55 7.11 -13.47
CA ILE A 132 7.32 7.09 -14.93
C ILE A 132 8.33 6.16 -15.63
N LYS A 133 9.63 6.27 -15.31
CA LYS A 133 10.67 5.41 -15.89
C LYS A 133 10.48 3.92 -15.58
N VAL A 134 9.81 3.58 -14.47
CA VAL A 134 9.47 2.19 -14.15
C VAL A 134 8.33 1.71 -15.03
N LEU A 135 7.33 2.57 -15.27
CA LEU A 135 6.21 2.27 -16.18
C LEU A 135 6.68 2.15 -17.64
N ASP A 136 7.53 3.06 -18.12
CA ASP A 136 8.08 3.04 -19.50
C ASP A 136 8.85 1.76 -19.86
N LYS A 137 9.37 1.05 -18.85
CA LYS A 137 10.15 -0.19 -19.04
C LYS A 137 9.27 -1.44 -19.09
N LYS A 138 7.96 -1.31 -18.90
CA LYS A 138 6.98 -2.40 -18.93
C LYS A 138 6.23 -2.38 -20.25
#